data_AF-A0A929M6U0-F1
#
_entry.id   AF-A0A929M6U0-F1
#
_cell.length_a   1.000
_cell.length_b   1.000
_cell.length_c   1.000
_cell.angle_alpha   90.00
_cell.angle_beta   90.00
_cell.angle_gamma   90.00
#
_symmetry.space_group_name_H-M   'P 1'
#
loop_
_entity.id
_entity.type
_entity.pdbx_description
1 polymer ?
#
loop_
_entity_poly.entity_id
_entity_poly.type
_entity_poly.pdbx_seq_one_letter_code
_entity_poly.pdbx_strand_id
1 'polypeptide(L)' 'MIDFSKKPLFLAPLAGFSDLPLRSVVKKFGCDVTVSEMISSNALVYE' A
#
# COMPACT_ATOMS: atom_id res chain seq x y z
N MET A 1 2.99 -11.99 -11.27
CA MET A 1 4.28 -11.85 -10.57
C MET A 1 4.85 -10.48 -10.91
N ILE A 2 5.49 -9.77 -9.98
CA ILE A 2 6.04 -8.43 -10.24
C ILE A 2 7.25 -8.55 -11.16
N ASP A 3 7.25 -7.80 -12.27
CA ASP A 3 8.38 -7.73 -13.22
C ASP A 3 9.33 -6.61 -12.77
N PHE A 4 10.45 -6.99 -12.15
CA PHE A 4 11.44 -6.04 -11.66
C PHE A 4 12.33 -5.43 -12.76
N SER A 5 12.27 -5.93 -13.99
CA SER A 5 12.99 -5.31 -15.12
C SER A 5 12.37 -3.96 -15.53
N LYS A 6 11.12 -3.69 -15.15
CA LYS A 6 10.36 -2.47 -15.53
C LYS A 6 10.36 -1.33 -14.50
N LYS A 7 11.19 -1.39 -13.45
CA LYS A 7 11.18 -0.42 -12.33
C LYS A 7 9.75 -0.17 -11.78
N PRO A 8 9.13 -1.20 -11.17
CA PRO A 8 7.78 -1.11 -10.64
C PRO A 8 7.60 0.05 -9.65
N LEU A 9 6.44 0.71 -9.72
CA LEU A 9 6.04 1.82 -8.86
C LEU A 9 5.23 1.33 -7.67
N PHE A 10 5.75 1.57 -6.47
CA PHE A 10 5.11 1.20 -5.22
C PHE A 10 4.59 2.44 -4.50
N LEU A 11 3.35 2.38 -4.02
CA LEU A 11 2.87 3.34 -3.03
C LEU A 11 3.47 2.98 -1.66
N ALA A 12 4.16 3.93 -1.04
CA ALA A 12 4.69 3.77 0.31
C ALA A 12 3.57 3.65 1.37
N PRO A 13 3.80 2.93 2.49
CA PRO A 13 2.88 2.92 3.62
C PRO A 13 2.91 4.28 4.31
N LEU A 14 1.73 4.90 4.44
CA LEU A 14 1.54 6.24 5.00
C LEU A 14 0.34 6.21 5.94
N ALA A 15 0.56 6.28 7.25
CA ALA A 15 -0.51 6.31 8.25
C ALA A 15 -1.38 7.57 8.08
N GLY A 16 -2.70 7.40 8.10
CA GLY A 16 -3.68 8.43 7.82
C GLY A 16 -3.89 8.76 6.34
N PHE A 17 -3.17 8.09 5.42
CA PHE A 17 -3.28 8.33 3.98
C PHE A 17 -3.51 7.07 3.14
N SER A 18 -2.70 6.02 3.33
CA SER A 18 -2.74 4.78 2.53
C SER A 18 -3.93 3.85 2.84
N ASP A 19 -5.11 4.47 3.00
CA ASP A 19 -6.40 3.84 3.24
C ASP A 19 -6.93 3.13 1.96
N LEU A 20 -8.09 2.47 2.08
CA LEU A 20 -8.67 1.74 0.94
C LEU A 20 -9.05 2.67 -0.24
N PRO A 21 -9.71 3.83 -0.02
CA PRO A 21 -9.98 4.79 -1.08
C PRO A 21 -8.72 5.25 -1.85
N LEU A 22 -7.67 5.74 -1.16
CA LEU A 22 -6.47 6.24 -1.82
C LEU A 22 -5.80 5.14 -2.64
N ARG A 23 -5.63 3.95 -2.05
CA ARG A 23 -5.04 2.78 -2.73
C ARG A 23 -5.81 2.37 -3.98
N SER A 24 -7.14 2.52 -3.96
CA SER A 24 -8.00 2.23 -5.10
C SER A 24 -7.86 3.25 -6.22
N VAL A 25 -7.63 4.53 -5.87
CA VAL A 25 -7.40 5.61 -6.83
C VAL A 25 -6.02 5.47 -7.46
N VAL A 26 -4.94 5.42 -6.68
CA VAL A 26 -3.58 5.46 -7.22
C VAL A 26 -3.27 4.28 -8.16
N LYS A 27 -3.92 3.13 -7.96
CA LYS A 27 -3.79 1.96 -8.84
C LYS A 27 -4.32 2.24 -10.25
N LYS A 28 -5.26 3.17 -10.40
CA LYS A 28 -5.75 3.66 -11.70
C LYS A 28 -4.81 4.67 -12.37
N PHE A 29 -3.85 5.22 -11.62
CA PHE A 29 -2.90 6.25 -12.08
C PHE A 29 -1.47 5.72 -12.30
N GLY A 30 -1.30 4.41 -12.48
CA GLY A 30 -0.01 3.80 -12.83
C GLY A 30 0.83 3.30 -11.65
N CYS A 31 0.24 3.19 -10.46
CA CYS A 31 0.87 2.46 -9.35
C CYS A 31 0.71 0.95 -9.54
N ASP A 32 1.82 0.21 -9.62
CA ASP A 32 1.82 -1.24 -9.81
C ASP A 32 1.42 -1.99 -8.54
N VAL A 33 1.86 -1.49 -7.39
CA VAL A 33 1.68 -2.14 -6.08
C VAL A 33 1.36 -1.11 -5.01
N THR A 34 0.32 -1.37 -4.22
CA THR A 34 -0.04 -0.54 -3.07
C THR A 34 0.15 -1.28 -1.76
N VAL A 35 0.60 -0.56 -0.73
CA VAL A 35 0.76 -1.06 0.65
C VAL A 35 -0.26 -0.36 1.53
N SER A 36 -0.84 -1.07 2.50
CA SER A 36 -1.73 -0.46 3.49
C SER A 36 -0.99 0.46 4.45
N GLU A 37 -1.75 1.14 5.31
CA GLU A 37 -1.21 1.75 6.51
C GLU A 37 -0.46 0.73 7.37
N MET A 38 0.43 1.25 8.22
CA MET A 38 1.10 0.44 9.24
C MET A 38 0.07 -0.05 10.26
N ILE A 39 -0.02 -1.36 10.46
CA ILE A 39 -0.88 -1.98 11.48
C ILE A 39 -0.01 -2.57 12.58
N SER A 40 -0.31 -2.24 13.84
CA SER A 40 0.37 -2.81 14.99
C SER A 40 -0.01 -4.28 15.19
N SER A 41 0.98 -5.17 15.21
CA SER A 41 0.76 -6.58 15.53
C SER A 41 0.28 -6.77 16.97
N ASN A 42 0.75 -5.94 17.90
CA ASN A 42 0.29 -5.98 19.29
C ASN A 42 -1.18 -5.60 19.40
N ALA A 43 -1.60 -4.54 18.69
CA ALA A 43 -3.01 -4.15 18.65
C ALA A 43 -3.89 -5.23 18.01
N LEU A 44 -3.41 -5.93 16.98
CA LEU A 44 -4.19 -7.04 16.37
C LEU A 44 -4.38 -8.25 17.29
N VAL A 45 -3.43 -8.51 18.20
CA VAL A 45 -3.42 -9.73 19.03
C VAL A 45 -3.96 -9.48 20.44
N TYR A 46 -3.76 -8.28 20.99
CA TYR A 46 -4.01 -7.97 22.39
C TYR A 46 -5.00 -6.83 22.63
N GLU A 47 -5.45 -6.11 21.60
CA GLU A 47 -6.57 -5.16 21.66
C GLU A 47 -7.77 -5.67 20.86
#